data_AF-A0A1H3PAF2-F1
#
_entry.id   AF-A0A1H3PAF2-F1
#
_cell.length_a   1.000
_cell.length_b   1.000
_cell.length_c   1.000
_cell.angle_alpha   90.00
_cell.angle_beta   90.00
_cell.angle_gamma   90.00
#
_symmetry.space_group_name_H-M   'P 1'
#
loop_
_entity.id
_entity.type
_entity.pdbx_description
1 polymer ?
#
loop_
_entity_poly.entity_id
_entity_poly.type
_entity_poly.pdbx_seq_one_letter_code
_entity_poly.pdbx_strand_id
1 'polypeptide(L)'
;MIAMTAPAPARRKYELTTVRRSDLRNPAVVTGPLPATHGADNDPRYPSPKTLRNVVAIIIDLVVHLGVGVAVGLVAKQRLPGSPWVLYALLAFIAASIVHRIFLHRVFGATLGKALTGVRLIRDDNGGRPGLWALTRFWLVSLLTCISAFNI
;
A
#
# COMPACT_ATOMS: atom_id res chain seq x y z
N MET A 1 -31.24 20.93 -33.09
CA MET A 1 -31.38 20.25 -31.78
C MET A 1 -29.97 19.84 -31.35
N ILE A 2 -29.27 20.69 -30.60
CA ILE A 2 -27.88 20.45 -30.18
C ILE A 2 -27.92 19.63 -28.90
N ALA A 3 -27.47 18.39 -28.95
CA ALA A 3 -27.33 17.55 -27.76
C ALA A 3 -26.23 18.16 -26.87
N MET A 4 -26.63 18.83 -25.78
CA MET A 4 -25.72 19.18 -24.70
C MET A 4 -25.27 17.88 -24.03
N THR A 5 -24.10 17.37 -24.42
CA THR A 5 -23.38 16.35 -23.65
C THR A 5 -23.14 16.88 -22.25
N ALA A 6 -23.69 16.19 -21.24
CA ALA A 6 -23.45 16.50 -19.85
C ALA A 6 -21.93 16.54 -19.58
N PRO A 7 -21.44 17.49 -18.76
CA PRO A 7 -20.02 17.59 -18.44
C PRO A 7 -19.55 16.28 -17.80
N ALA A 8 -18.38 15.80 -18.21
CA ALA A 8 -17.77 14.61 -17.62
C ALA A 8 -17.72 14.77 -16.08
N PRO A 9 -18.14 13.76 -15.30
CA PRO A 9 -18.15 13.87 -13.85
C PRO A 9 -16.74 14.19 -13.34
N ALA A 10 -16.63 15.19 -12.47
CA ALA A 10 -15.37 15.58 -11.87
C ALA A 10 -14.67 14.35 -11.28
N ARG A 11 -13.38 14.16 -11.57
CA ARG A 11 -12.58 13.02 -11.08
C ARG A 11 -12.67 12.98 -9.56
N ARG A 12 -13.47 12.06 -9.03
CA ARG A 12 -13.60 11.88 -7.58
C ARG A 12 -12.22 11.51 -7.03
N LYS A 13 -11.77 12.20 -5.97
CA LYS A 13 -10.61 11.74 -5.20
C LYS A 13 -11.02 10.42 -4.56
N TYR A 14 -10.34 9.35 -4.93
CA TYR A 14 -10.54 8.03 -4.35
C TYR A 14 -9.54 7.80 -3.24
N GLU A 15 -9.94 7.01 -2.25
CA GLU A 15 -9.08 6.53 -1.19
C GLU A 15 -8.64 5.09 -1.45
N LEU A 16 -7.59 4.69 -0.74
CA LEU A 16 -7.06 3.35 -0.83
C LEU A 16 -7.49 2.56 0.39
N THR A 17 -8.15 1.44 0.14
CA THR A 17 -8.56 0.50 1.18
C THR A 17 -7.97 -0.87 0.93
N THR A 18 -7.77 -1.64 1.99
CA THR A 18 -7.26 -2.99 1.91
C THR A 18 -8.43 -3.96 1.90
N VAL A 19 -8.39 -4.99 1.05
CA VAL A 19 -9.37 -6.09 1.04
C VAL A 19 -8.66 -7.43 0.89
N ARG A 20 -9.34 -8.54 1.19
CA ARG A 20 -8.79 -9.87 0.94
C ARG A 20 -8.79 -10.17 -0.56
N ARG A 21 -7.69 -10.76 -1.04
CA ARG A 21 -7.50 -11.08 -2.47
C ARG A 21 -8.50 -12.12 -2.98
N SER A 22 -8.92 -13.08 -2.16
CA SER A 22 -9.95 -14.05 -2.52
C SER A 22 -11.27 -13.37 -2.85
N ASP A 23 -11.64 -12.38 -2.04
CA ASP A 23 -12.94 -11.69 -2.15
C ASP A 23 -12.99 -10.81 -3.39
N LEU A 24 -11.84 -10.35 -3.89
CA LEU A 24 -11.74 -9.68 -5.19
C LEU A 24 -11.91 -10.63 -6.38
N ARG A 25 -11.56 -11.91 -6.23
CA ARG A 25 -11.66 -12.90 -7.31
C ARG A 25 -13.04 -13.52 -7.35
N ASN A 26 -13.59 -13.81 -6.18
CA ASN A 26 -14.91 -14.41 -5.98
C ASN A 26 -15.70 -13.49 -5.03
N PRO A 27 -16.18 -12.34 -5.50
CA PRO A 27 -16.99 -11.45 -4.67
C PRO A 27 -18.26 -12.17 -4.22
N ALA A 28 -18.68 -11.92 -2.98
CA ALA A 28 -19.91 -12.50 -2.47
C ALA A 28 -21.10 -12.05 -3.34
N VAL A 29 -22.06 -12.95 -3.56
CA VAL A 29 -23.31 -12.61 -4.24
C VAL A 29 -24.13 -11.75 -3.29
N VAL A 30 -24.38 -10.49 -3.66
CA VAL A 30 -25.10 -9.53 -2.82
C VAL A 30 -26.51 -9.34 -3.36
N THR A 31 -27.51 -9.60 -2.51
CA THR A 31 -28.95 -9.45 -2.84
C THR A 31 -29.58 -8.15 -2.29
N GLY A 32 -28.78 -7.31 -1.63
CA GLY A 32 -29.21 -6.04 -1.04
C GLY A 32 -28.49 -4.81 -1.60
N PRO A 33 -28.79 -3.60 -1.07
CA PRO A 33 -28.14 -2.38 -1.51
C PRO A 33 -26.63 -2.40 -1.22
N LEU A 34 -25.83 -2.01 -2.21
CA LEU A 34 -24.38 -1.94 -2.08
C LEU A 34 -23.92 -0.58 -1.54
N PRO A 35 -22.90 -0.53 -0.67
CA PRO A 35 -22.27 0.73 -0.29
C PRO A 35 -21.68 1.46 -1.49
N ALA A 36 -21.75 2.79 -1.47
CA ALA A 36 -21.22 3.66 -2.52
C ALA A 36 -19.69 3.56 -2.69
N THR A 37 -18.97 3.06 -1.68
CA THR A 37 -17.52 2.84 -1.70
C THR A 37 -17.20 1.36 -1.52
N HIS A 38 -16.22 0.89 -2.27
CA HIS A 38 -15.68 -0.45 -2.18
C HIS A 38 -14.80 -0.60 -0.95
N GLY A 39 -14.91 -1.74 -0.25
CA GLY A 39 -14.02 -2.14 0.83
C GLY A 39 -14.26 -1.44 2.16
N ALA A 40 -15.41 -0.74 2.29
CA ALA A 40 -15.94 -0.28 3.57
C ALA A 40 -16.12 -1.46 4.54
N ASP A 41 -16.14 -1.21 5.85
CA ASP A 41 -16.15 -2.28 6.85
C ASP A 41 -17.43 -3.12 6.84
N ASN A 42 -18.53 -2.56 6.36
CA ASN A 42 -19.80 -3.23 6.14
C ASN A 42 -20.04 -3.62 4.67
N ASP A 43 -19.02 -3.61 3.82
CA ASP A 43 -19.18 -3.94 2.40
C ASP A 43 -19.37 -5.46 2.20
N PRO A 44 -20.58 -5.93 1.86
CA PRO A 44 -20.83 -7.36 1.72
C PRO A 44 -20.04 -8.00 0.58
N ARG A 45 -19.50 -7.21 -0.37
CA ARG A 45 -18.61 -7.71 -1.44
C ARG A 45 -17.30 -8.29 -0.89
N TYR A 46 -16.84 -7.79 0.27
CA TYR A 46 -15.55 -8.14 0.87
C TYR A 46 -15.70 -8.57 2.34
N PRO A 47 -16.34 -9.72 2.61
CA PRO A 47 -16.75 -10.10 3.96
C PRO A 47 -15.59 -10.52 4.86
N SER A 48 -14.39 -10.80 4.31
CA SER A 48 -13.31 -11.37 5.10
C SER A 48 -12.60 -10.35 6.00
N PRO A 49 -12.24 -10.72 7.24
CA PRO A 49 -11.48 -9.85 8.12
C PRO A 49 -10.09 -9.55 7.56
N LYS A 50 -9.70 -8.28 7.61
CA LYS A 50 -8.49 -7.77 6.92
C LYS A 50 -7.41 -7.22 7.87
N THR A 51 -7.78 -6.81 9.08
CA THR A 51 -6.91 -6.06 10.00
C THR A 51 -5.63 -6.81 10.36
N LEU A 52 -5.75 -8.02 10.93
CA LEU A 52 -4.57 -8.81 11.32
C LEU A 52 -3.66 -9.13 10.13
N ARG A 53 -4.25 -9.50 8.99
CA ARG A 53 -3.50 -9.79 7.75
C ARG A 53 -2.73 -8.57 7.24
N ASN A 54 -3.33 -7.38 7.37
CA ASN A 54 -2.68 -6.14 6.98
C ASN A 54 -1.56 -5.76 7.95
N VAL A 55 -1.75 -5.94 9.26
CA VAL A 55 -0.69 -5.71 10.27
C VAL A 55 0.50 -6.64 10.02
N VAL A 56 0.25 -7.95 9.85
CA VAL A 56 1.31 -8.93 9.53
C VAL A 56 2.01 -8.58 8.22
N ALA A 57 1.28 -8.14 7.19
CA ALA A 57 1.88 -7.69 5.94
C ALA A 57 2.82 -6.50 6.14
N ILE A 58 2.43 -5.51 6.96
CA ILE A 58 3.26 -4.35 7.27
C ILE A 58 4.54 -4.78 7.99
N ILE A 59 4.45 -5.70 8.96
CA ILE A 59 5.61 -6.23 9.69
C ILE A 59 6.57 -6.94 8.74
N ILE A 60 6.06 -7.79 7.84
CA ILE A 60 6.89 -8.49 6.84
C ILE A 60 7.61 -7.47 5.95
N ASP A 61 6.88 -6.49 5.41
CA ASP A 61 7.47 -5.46 4.55
C ASP A 61 8.56 -4.66 5.30
N LEU A 62 8.32 -4.33 6.57
CA LEU A 62 9.28 -3.63 7.43
C LEU A 62 10.56 -4.45 7.65
N VAL A 63 10.45 -5.74 7.98
CA VAL A 63 11.61 -6.63 8.18
C VAL A 63 12.45 -6.71 6.90
N VAL A 64 11.82 -6.79 5.73
CA VAL A 64 12.53 -6.79 4.45
C VAL A 64 13.30 -5.49 4.24
N HIS A 65 12.69 -4.33 4.51
CA HIS A 65 13.35 -3.03 4.37
C HIS A 65 14.51 -2.88 5.35
N LEU A 66 14.32 -3.30 6.61
CA LEU A 66 15.38 -3.31 7.62
C LEU A 66 16.54 -4.21 7.20
N GLY A 67 16.25 -5.39 6.66
CA GLY A 67 17.26 -6.32 6.14
C GLY A 67 18.13 -5.68 5.05
N VAL A 68 17.52 -4.96 4.10
CA VAL A 68 18.27 -4.23 3.06
C VAL A 68 19.14 -3.12 3.67
N GLY A 69 18.59 -2.31 4.59
CA GLY A 69 19.34 -1.25 5.26
C GLY A 69 20.54 -1.78 6.03
N VAL A 70 20.34 -2.83 6.85
CA VAL A 70 21.41 -3.49 7.61
C VAL A 70 22.47 -4.07 6.68
N ALA A 71 22.08 -4.77 5.61
CA ALA A 71 23.03 -5.35 4.67
C ALA A 71 23.92 -4.27 4.02
N VAL A 72 23.34 -3.19 3.53
CA VAL A 72 24.10 -2.07 2.93
C VAL A 72 25.00 -1.41 3.96
N GLY A 73 24.51 -1.16 5.18
CA GLY A 73 25.29 -0.57 6.26
C GLY A 73 26.52 -1.42 6.64
N LEU A 74 26.34 -2.74 6.75
CA LEU A 74 27.43 -3.66 7.06
C LEU A 74 28.48 -3.71 5.95
N VAL A 75 28.04 -3.77 4.68
CA VAL A 75 28.95 -3.72 3.52
C VAL A 75 29.73 -2.42 3.51
N ALA A 76 29.08 -1.27 3.71
CA ALA A 76 29.74 0.02 3.76
C ALA A 76 30.76 0.10 4.91
N LYS A 77 30.39 -0.35 6.11
CA LYS A 77 31.28 -0.36 7.28
C LYS A 77 32.55 -1.19 7.02
N GLN A 78 32.42 -2.33 6.32
CA GLN A 78 33.53 -3.23 6.04
C GLN A 78 34.41 -2.77 4.87
N ARG A 79 33.79 -2.20 3.82
CA ARG A 79 34.48 -1.92 2.55
C ARG A 79 34.92 -0.46 2.39
N LEU A 80 34.34 0.45 3.18
CA LEU A 80 34.60 1.88 3.12
C LEU A 80 34.94 2.42 4.53
N PRO A 81 36.17 2.18 5.03
CA PRO A 81 36.60 2.70 6.32
C PRO A 81 36.45 4.24 6.39
N GLY A 82 35.94 4.74 7.52
CA GLY A 82 35.65 6.18 7.70
C GLY A 82 34.35 6.68 7.04
N SER A 83 33.63 5.82 6.31
CA SER A 83 32.35 6.21 5.71
C SER A 83 31.24 6.41 6.75
N PRO A 84 30.24 7.26 6.47
CA PRO A 84 29.05 7.40 7.29
C PRO A 84 28.09 6.22 7.06
N TRP A 85 28.52 4.99 7.37
CA TRP A 85 27.80 3.75 7.06
C TRP A 85 26.37 3.70 7.62
N VAL A 86 26.11 4.36 8.75
CA VAL A 86 24.76 4.50 9.34
C VAL A 86 23.83 5.28 8.40
N LEU A 87 24.33 6.37 7.80
CA LEU A 87 23.57 7.15 6.83
C LEU A 87 23.26 6.31 5.59
N TYR A 88 24.22 5.52 5.11
CA TYR A 88 23.98 4.62 3.97
C TYR A 88 22.94 3.54 4.29
N ALA A 89 22.96 2.98 5.50
CA ALA A 89 21.95 2.03 5.96
C ALA A 89 20.54 2.66 5.96
N LEU A 90 20.42 3.88 6.48
CA LEU A 90 19.16 4.63 6.51
C LEU A 90 18.65 4.96 5.10
N LEU A 91 19.52 5.46 4.23
CA LEU A 91 19.17 5.77 2.84
C LEU A 91 18.74 4.50 2.08
N ALA A 92 19.44 3.38 2.29
CA ALA A 92 19.08 2.10 1.69
C ALA A 92 17.73 1.58 2.19
N PHE A 93 17.45 1.70 3.49
CA PHE A 93 16.15 1.36 4.07
C PHE A 93 15.02 2.18 3.42
N ILE A 94 15.18 3.51 3.32
CA ILE A 94 14.18 4.41 2.72
C ILE A 94 14.00 4.09 1.23
N ALA A 95 15.10 3.94 0.49
CA ALA A 95 15.07 3.62 -0.94
C ALA A 95 14.37 2.27 -1.19
N ALA A 96 14.70 1.24 -0.41
CA ALA A 96 14.04 -0.07 -0.49
C ALA A 96 12.54 0.05 -0.20
N SER A 97 12.15 0.87 0.78
CA SER A 97 10.74 1.12 1.12
C SER A 97 9.98 1.76 -0.05
N ILE A 98 10.54 2.80 -0.67
CA ILE A 98 9.96 3.48 -1.84
C ILE A 98 9.84 2.50 -3.02
N VAL A 99 10.95 1.85 -3.40
CA VAL A 99 10.98 0.90 -4.52
C VAL A 99 9.94 -0.19 -4.34
N HIS A 100 9.88 -0.80 -3.16
CA HIS A 100 8.97 -1.89 -2.87
C HIS A 100 7.49 -1.44 -2.81
N ARG A 101 7.19 -0.37 -2.07
CA ARG A 101 5.78 0.03 -1.78
C ARG A 101 5.13 0.83 -2.91
N ILE A 102 5.92 1.45 -3.78
CA ILE A 102 5.41 2.26 -4.90
C ILE A 102 5.57 1.48 -6.20
N PHE A 103 6.80 1.14 -6.60
CA PHE A 103 7.06 0.61 -7.93
C PHE A 103 6.73 -0.88 -8.04
N LEU A 104 7.28 -1.72 -7.15
CA LEU A 104 6.98 -3.15 -7.17
C LEU A 104 5.50 -3.40 -6.88
N HIS A 105 4.92 -2.66 -5.92
CA HIS A 105 3.49 -2.70 -5.66
C HIS A 105 2.66 -2.31 -6.90
N ARG A 106 3.07 -1.29 -7.68
CA ARG A 106 2.35 -0.90 -8.89
C ARG A 106 2.34 -2.01 -9.95
N VAL A 107 3.47 -2.70 -10.12
CA VAL A 107 3.66 -3.77 -11.11
C VAL A 107 2.92 -5.04 -10.69
N PHE A 108 3.22 -5.56 -9.50
CA PHE A 108 2.67 -6.83 -9.03
C PHE A 108 1.27 -6.70 -8.43
N GLY A 109 0.85 -5.47 -8.09
CA GLY A 109 -0.45 -5.19 -7.51
C GLY A 109 -0.58 -5.57 -6.03
N ALA A 110 0.53 -5.92 -5.37
CA ALA A 110 0.68 -6.05 -3.92
C ALA A 110 2.16 -5.86 -3.53
N THR A 111 2.43 -5.49 -2.27
CA THR A 111 3.76 -5.68 -1.67
C THR A 111 3.96 -7.16 -1.29
N LEU A 112 5.19 -7.56 -0.97
CA LEU A 112 5.51 -8.93 -0.58
C LEU A 112 4.66 -9.40 0.61
N GLY A 113 4.62 -8.63 1.70
CA GLY A 113 3.83 -8.96 2.87
C GLY A 113 2.35 -9.12 2.53
N LYS A 114 1.80 -8.22 1.71
CA LYS A 114 0.39 -8.30 1.27
C LYS A 114 0.13 -9.50 0.36
N ALA A 115 1.10 -9.87 -0.48
CA ALA A 115 1.01 -11.06 -1.30
C ALA A 115 0.98 -12.34 -0.45
N LEU A 116 1.83 -12.41 0.57
CA LEU A 116 1.92 -13.54 1.49
C LEU A 116 0.69 -13.66 2.40
N THR A 117 0.13 -12.55 2.90
CA THR A 117 -1.06 -12.56 3.76
C THR A 117 -2.38 -12.57 2.98
N GLY A 118 -2.31 -12.59 1.65
CA GLY A 118 -3.48 -12.69 0.78
C GLY A 118 -4.39 -11.46 0.81
N VAL A 119 -3.83 -10.27 1.09
CA VAL A 119 -4.56 -9.00 1.02
C VAL A 119 -4.09 -8.14 -0.15
N ARG A 120 -4.87 -7.12 -0.49
CA ARG A 120 -4.60 -6.23 -1.60
C ARG A 120 -5.11 -4.83 -1.31
N LEU A 121 -4.36 -3.83 -1.73
CA LEU A 121 -4.82 -2.44 -1.75
C LEU A 121 -5.64 -2.19 -3.03
N ILE A 122 -6.85 -1.65 -2.87
CA ILE A 122 -7.77 -1.30 -3.94
C ILE A 122 -8.19 0.17 -3.81
N ARG A 123 -8.72 0.71 -4.90
CA ARG A 123 -9.41 2.00 -4.88
C ARG A 123 -10.84 1.82 -4.38
N ASP A 124 -11.29 2.71 -3.51
CA ASP A 124 -12.65 2.68 -2.97
C ASP A 124 -13.72 3.06 -4.01
N ASP A 125 -13.37 3.78 -5.06
CA ASP A 125 -14.34 4.24 -6.06
C ASP A 125 -14.75 3.17 -7.08
N ASN A 126 -13.85 2.24 -7.42
CA ASN A 126 -14.11 1.24 -8.44
C ASN A 126 -13.51 -0.15 -8.16
N GLY A 127 -12.91 -0.38 -6.98
CA GLY A 127 -12.27 -1.65 -6.63
C GLY A 127 -11.00 -1.97 -7.42
N GLY A 128 -10.56 -1.08 -8.29
CA GLY A 128 -9.41 -1.26 -9.17
C GLY A 128 -8.06 -1.16 -8.46
N ARG A 129 -6.98 -1.38 -9.22
CA ARG A 129 -5.60 -1.23 -8.71
C ARG A 129 -5.28 0.24 -8.44
N PRO A 130 -4.47 0.55 -7.41
CA PRO A 130 -4.01 1.90 -7.15
C PRO A 130 -3.09 2.41 -8.27
N GLY A 131 -3.21 3.70 -8.59
CA GLY A 131 -2.28 4.40 -9.47
C GLY A 131 -0.96 4.73 -8.77
N LEU A 132 0.06 5.10 -9.55
CA LEU A 132 1.40 5.45 -9.02
C LEU A 132 1.31 6.60 -8.01
N TRP A 133 0.62 7.67 -8.35
CA TRP A 133 0.46 8.83 -7.46
C TRP A 133 -0.29 8.51 -6.17
N ALA A 134 -1.30 7.63 -6.24
CA ALA A 134 -2.03 7.20 -5.06
C ALA A 134 -1.12 6.41 -4.11
N LEU A 135 -0.25 5.54 -4.65
CA LEU A 135 0.75 4.82 -3.86
C LEU A 135 1.79 5.77 -3.24
N THR A 136 2.25 6.77 -3.99
CA THR A 136 3.17 7.79 -3.47
C THR A 136 2.55 8.57 -2.31
N ARG A 137 1.32 9.08 -2.47
CA ARG A 137 0.60 9.76 -1.39
C ARG A 137 0.39 8.85 -0.19
N PHE A 138 0.00 7.60 -0.42
CA PHE A 138 -0.19 6.62 0.65
C PHE A 138 1.10 6.34 1.41
N TRP A 139 2.24 6.26 0.72
CA TRP A 139 3.56 6.11 1.33
C TRP A 139 3.93 7.33 2.19
N LEU A 140 3.76 8.55 1.67
CA LEU A 140 4.02 9.80 2.41
C LEU A 140 3.16 9.92 3.66
N VAL A 141 1.85 9.67 3.55
CA VAL A 141 0.95 9.71 4.71
C VAL A 141 1.35 8.65 5.74
N SER A 142 1.67 7.43 5.30
CA SER A 142 2.14 6.38 6.23
C SER A 142 3.41 6.80 6.97
N LEU A 143 4.36 7.41 6.26
CA LEU A 143 5.62 7.89 6.84
C LEU A 143 5.35 8.98 7.90
N LEU A 144 4.52 9.96 7.57
CA LEU A 144 4.16 11.04 8.50
C LEU A 144 3.44 10.48 9.73
N THR A 145 2.48 9.56 9.55
CA THR A 145 1.77 8.92 10.68
C THR A 145 2.74 8.14 11.56
N CYS A 146 3.70 7.39 10.99
CA CYS A 146 4.74 6.74 11.77
C CYS A 146 5.56 7.76 12.56
N ILE A 147 6.07 8.82 11.92
CA ILE A 147 6.85 9.87 12.60
C ILE A 147 6.04 10.49 13.75
N SER A 148 4.77 10.85 13.52
CA SER A 148 3.90 11.41 14.56
C SER A 148 3.69 10.46 15.74
N ALA A 149 3.59 9.15 15.51
CA ALA A 149 3.42 8.17 16.57
C ALA A 149 4.65 8.02 17.49
N PHE A 150 5.84 8.42 17.04
CA PHE A 150 7.08 8.41 17.84
C PHE A 150 7.41 9.77 18.49
N ASN A 151 6.65 10.83 18.19
CA ASN A 151 6.81 12.17 18.79
C ASN A 151 5.83 12.43 19.95
N ILE A 152 5.32 11.37 20.58
CA ILE A 152 4.42 11.40 21.75
C ILE A 152 5.23 11.06 22.99
#